data_AF-A0A0C2FQV5-F1
#
_entry.id   AF-A0A0C2FQV5-F1
#
_cell.length_a   1.000
_cell.length_b   1.000
_cell.length_c   1.000
_cell.angle_alpha   90.00
_cell.angle_beta   90.00
_cell.angle_gamma   90.00
#
_symmetry.space_group_name_H-M   'P 1'
#
loop_
_entity.id
_entity.type
_entity.pdbx_description
1 polymer ?
#
loop_
_entity_poly.entity_id
_entity_poly.type
_entity_poly.pdbx_seq_one_letter_code
_entity_poly.pdbx_strand_id
1 'polypeptide(L)'
;MKIFIQIGQDQQRGQAEAAENRNYLAQRMTDEMHEIIRVLQLTTYDEDEWDADNVTVMRKALSAAKSLLTAALDWLGDPRARPGAVGEKAIRRILDYADRIASRALPEDSYAIKRSISEIQSLTDAICELRNQGRYDNEGLAVSCAQKLKELVGTKHSSGMLPDALMNAHRMGGANPAHTAAGRLEQALRWLDNPGIDDGGLGLRAMKLMTEDARRLADRLNPQDRSHLLGLCSDIDRLANQLADLERRGLGNTPEANAIRQQLKDKLRELADFMKKILTDRVVEDFADITTPLKQFVEAVHAEPHAPNREGNFADKVSAAFRMEIGLIF
;
A
#
# COMPACT_ATOMS: atom_id res chain seq x y z
N MET A 1 -8.92 35.17 -14.18
CA MET A 1 -10.06 36.12 -14.18
C MET A 1 -9.73 37.46 -14.81
N LYS A 2 -8.73 38.22 -14.34
CA LYS A 2 -8.41 39.56 -14.86
C LYS A 2 -8.14 39.60 -16.37
N ILE A 3 -7.29 38.69 -16.87
CA ILE A 3 -6.97 38.60 -18.31
C ILE A 3 -8.20 38.27 -19.17
N PHE A 4 -9.06 37.34 -18.72
CA PHE A 4 -10.31 37.01 -19.43
C PHE A 4 -11.24 38.22 -19.58
N ILE A 5 -11.35 39.05 -18.54
CA ILE A 5 -12.17 40.28 -18.58
C ILE A 5 -11.55 41.32 -19.51
N GLN A 6 -10.23 41.51 -19.45
CA GLN A 6 -9.51 42.46 -20.30
C GLN A 6 -9.60 42.10 -21.79
N ILE A 7 -9.36 40.82 -22.14
CA ILE A 7 -9.43 40.35 -23.54
C ILE A 7 -10.88 40.32 -24.06
N GLY A 8 -11.85 40.00 -23.20
CA GLY A 8 -13.27 39.95 -23.56
C GLY A 8 -13.90 41.30 -23.88
N GLN A 9 -13.32 42.41 -23.40
CA GLN A 9 -13.77 43.77 -23.72
C GLN A 9 -13.31 44.23 -25.11
N ASP A 10 -12.17 43.72 -25.58
CA ASP A 10 -11.51 44.20 -26.82
C ASP A 10 -11.69 43.25 -28.03
N GLN A 11 -12.48 42.17 -27.92
CA GLN A 11 -12.68 41.16 -28.99
C GLN A 11 -11.35 40.61 -29.58
N GLN A 12 -10.31 40.49 -28.75
CA GLN A 12 -8.99 40.07 -29.22
C GLN A 12 -8.82 38.55 -29.30
N ARG A 13 -7.86 38.11 -30.13
CA ARG A 13 -7.32 36.73 -30.13
C ARG A 13 -6.93 36.32 -28.70
N GLY A 14 -7.26 35.10 -28.30
CA GLY A 14 -6.89 34.52 -26.99
C GLY A 14 -8.01 34.47 -25.94
N GLN A 15 -9.25 34.85 -26.28
CA GLN A 15 -10.40 34.75 -25.36
C GLN A 15 -10.70 33.30 -24.95
N ALA A 16 -10.56 32.35 -25.88
CA ALA A 16 -10.76 30.92 -25.61
C ALA A 16 -9.73 30.37 -24.61
N GLU A 17 -8.45 30.67 -24.82
CA GLU A 17 -7.34 30.26 -23.93
C GLU A 17 -7.49 30.88 -22.53
N ALA A 18 -7.90 32.14 -22.45
CA ALA A 18 -8.15 32.80 -21.17
C ALA A 18 -9.35 32.20 -20.40
N ALA A 19 -10.38 31.72 -21.12
CA ALA A 19 -11.52 31.03 -20.54
C ALA A 19 -11.14 29.63 -20.05
N GLU A 20 -10.36 28.89 -20.83
CA GLU A 20 -9.87 27.55 -20.49
C GLU A 20 -8.96 27.58 -19.26
N ASN A 21 -7.98 28.49 -19.21
CA ASN A 21 -7.11 28.68 -18.04
C ASN A 21 -7.89 29.03 -16.77
N ARG A 22 -8.95 29.84 -16.89
CA ARG A 22 -9.85 30.15 -15.77
C ARG A 22 -10.56 28.89 -15.28
N ASN A 23 -11.15 28.13 -16.20
CA ASN A 23 -11.91 26.93 -15.87
C ASN A 23 -11.01 25.85 -15.26
N TYR A 24 -9.81 25.66 -15.82
CA TYR A 24 -8.80 24.76 -15.27
C TYR A 24 -8.47 25.11 -13.82
N LEU A 25 -8.14 26.37 -13.52
CA LEU A 25 -7.81 26.80 -12.16
C LEU A 25 -9.00 26.62 -11.21
N ALA A 26 -10.22 26.98 -11.64
CA ALA A 26 -11.43 26.83 -10.82
C ALA A 26 -11.72 25.34 -10.51
N GLN A 27 -11.55 24.46 -11.51
CA GLN A 27 -11.72 23.02 -11.33
C GLN A 27 -10.67 22.46 -10.37
N ARG A 28 -9.39 22.75 -10.60
CA ARG A 28 -8.29 22.28 -9.73
C ARG A 28 -8.48 22.73 -8.28
N MET A 29 -8.85 24.00 -8.05
CA MET A 29 -9.18 24.49 -6.70
C MET A 29 -10.38 23.76 -6.10
N THR A 30 -11.39 23.45 -6.90
CA THR A 30 -12.58 22.72 -6.45
C THR A 30 -12.22 21.27 -6.07
N ASP A 31 -11.36 20.62 -6.86
CA ASP A 31 -10.88 19.26 -6.57
C ASP A 31 -10.07 19.23 -5.26
N GLU A 32 -9.14 20.18 -5.06
CA GLU A 32 -8.38 20.31 -3.80
C GLU A 32 -9.30 20.60 -2.61
N MET A 33 -10.36 21.41 -2.80
CA MET A 33 -11.36 21.66 -1.75
C MET A 33 -12.13 20.39 -1.38
N HIS A 34 -12.48 19.55 -2.36
CA HIS A 34 -13.09 18.25 -2.09
C HIS A 34 -12.14 17.33 -1.32
N GLU A 35 -10.85 17.37 -1.63
CA GLU A 35 -9.83 16.59 -0.91
C GLU A 35 -9.64 17.07 0.52
N ILE A 36 -9.62 18.39 0.75
CA ILE A 36 -9.60 18.98 2.10
C ILE A 36 -10.84 18.55 2.90
N ILE A 37 -12.03 18.58 2.28
CA ILE A 37 -13.27 18.13 2.93
C ILE A 37 -13.18 16.64 3.29
N ARG A 38 -12.65 15.80 2.38
CA ARG A 38 -12.40 14.38 2.63
C ARG A 38 -11.51 14.19 3.85
N VAL A 39 -10.36 14.88 3.88
CA VAL A 39 -9.36 14.78 4.95
C VAL A 39 -9.88 15.30 6.28
N LEU A 40 -10.63 16.41 6.30
CA LEU A 40 -11.21 16.96 7.52
C LEU A 40 -12.28 16.07 8.16
N GLN A 41 -12.91 15.19 7.38
CA GLN A 41 -13.87 14.19 7.87
C GLN A 41 -13.18 12.97 8.49
N LEU A 42 -11.85 12.89 8.44
CA LEU A 42 -11.09 11.81 9.05
C LEU A 42 -10.99 12.03 10.56
N THR A 43 -11.72 11.21 11.32
CA THR A 43 -11.72 11.24 12.79
C THR A 43 -10.59 10.42 13.42
N THR A 44 -9.71 9.84 12.58
CA THR A 44 -8.54 9.05 12.98
C THR A 44 -7.39 9.38 12.03
N TYR A 45 -6.15 9.34 12.56
CA TYR A 45 -4.92 9.62 11.81
C TYR A 45 -4.89 8.84 10.49
N ASP A 46 -4.74 9.56 9.38
CA ASP A 46 -4.72 9.00 8.03
C ASP A 46 -3.29 8.56 7.69
N GLU A 47 -3.00 7.29 7.90
CA GLU A 47 -1.86 6.62 7.26
C GLU A 47 -2.27 6.04 5.87
N ASP A 48 -3.47 6.35 5.35
CA ASP A 48 -4.04 5.66 4.18
C ASP A 48 -3.47 6.10 2.82
N GLU A 49 -2.38 6.87 2.76
CA GLU A 49 -1.76 7.20 1.46
C GLU A 49 -0.43 6.51 1.16
N TRP A 50 0.21 5.81 2.12
CA TRP A 50 1.45 5.11 1.76
C TRP A 50 1.76 3.74 2.34
N ASP A 51 1.05 3.26 3.38
CA ASP A 51 1.34 1.95 3.97
C ASP A 51 0.11 1.02 4.06
N ALA A 52 0.09 0.02 3.17
CA ALA A 52 -0.44 -1.32 3.41
C ALA A 52 -1.97 -1.52 3.56
N ASP A 53 -2.62 -1.83 2.44
CA ASP A 53 -4.00 -2.37 2.35
C ASP A 53 -4.34 -3.43 3.41
N ASN A 54 -3.39 -4.26 3.86
CA ASN A 54 -3.65 -5.29 4.86
C ASN A 54 -3.77 -4.75 6.30
N VAL A 55 -2.91 -3.81 6.70
CA VAL A 55 -2.96 -3.24 8.06
C VAL A 55 -4.18 -2.34 8.20
N THR A 56 -4.53 -1.56 7.16
CA THR A 56 -5.75 -0.74 7.15
C THR A 56 -7.01 -1.59 7.24
N VAL A 57 -7.10 -2.70 6.48
CA VAL A 57 -8.24 -3.62 6.57
C VAL A 57 -8.32 -4.26 7.97
N MET A 58 -7.20 -4.70 8.54
CA MET A 58 -7.17 -5.26 9.89
C MET A 58 -7.55 -4.20 10.94
N ARG A 59 -7.10 -2.94 10.79
CA ARG A 59 -7.40 -1.82 11.69
C ARG A 59 -8.88 -1.45 11.65
N LYS A 60 -9.47 -1.39 10.45
CA LYS A 60 -10.91 -1.17 10.25
C LYS A 60 -11.73 -2.30 10.87
N ALA A 61 -11.35 -3.56 10.64
CA ALA A 61 -11.99 -4.72 11.26
C ALA A 61 -11.87 -4.70 12.81
N LEU A 62 -10.70 -4.33 13.34
CA LEU A 62 -10.48 -4.23 14.79
C LEU A 62 -11.33 -3.13 15.42
N SER A 63 -11.42 -1.96 14.78
CA SER A 63 -12.27 -0.86 15.24
C SER A 63 -13.74 -1.27 15.27
N ALA A 64 -14.21 -1.96 14.22
CA ALA A 64 -15.57 -2.49 14.15
C ALA A 64 -15.84 -3.59 15.20
N ALA A 65 -14.87 -4.44 15.50
CA ALA A 65 -14.99 -5.43 16.57
C ALA A 65 -15.07 -4.76 17.95
N LYS A 66 -14.23 -3.73 18.20
CA LYS A 66 -14.24 -2.97 19.46
C LYS A 66 -15.55 -2.23 19.70
N SER A 67 -16.13 -1.61 18.66
CA SER A 67 -17.39 -0.87 18.80
C SER A 67 -18.58 -1.77 19.15
N LEU A 68 -18.52 -3.05 18.77
CA LEU A 68 -19.55 -4.05 19.05
C LEU A 68 -19.38 -4.74 20.41
N LEU A 69 -18.20 -4.64 21.04
CA LEU A 69 -17.86 -5.40 22.24
C LEU A 69 -18.79 -5.10 23.42
N THR A 70 -19.15 -3.84 23.65
CA THR A 70 -20.06 -3.48 24.76
C THR A 70 -21.43 -4.14 24.59
N ALA A 71 -22.04 -4.06 23.41
CA ALA A 71 -23.35 -4.67 23.15
C ALA A 71 -23.33 -6.21 23.29
N ALA A 72 -22.22 -6.85 22.91
CA ALA A 72 -22.01 -8.28 23.10
C ALA A 72 -21.91 -8.64 24.60
N LEU A 73 -21.15 -7.87 25.39
CA LEU A 73 -20.98 -8.10 26.82
C LEU A 73 -22.28 -7.86 27.60
N ASP A 74 -23.06 -6.83 27.24
CA ASP A 74 -24.35 -6.55 27.87
C ASP A 74 -25.34 -7.71 27.66
N TRP A 75 -25.35 -8.33 26.47
CA TRP A 75 -26.21 -9.48 26.18
C TRP A 75 -25.79 -10.76 26.92
N LEU A 76 -24.49 -10.93 27.15
CA LEU A 76 -23.97 -12.02 27.98
C LEU A 76 -24.27 -11.78 29.47
N GLY A 77 -24.25 -10.52 29.90
CA GLY A 77 -24.55 -10.10 31.28
C GLY A 77 -26.03 -10.20 31.65
N ASP A 78 -26.95 -10.18 30.69
CA ASP A 78 -28.38 -10.43 30.92
C ASP A 78 -28.73 -11.91 30.67
N PRO A 79 -29.03 -12.70 31.72
CA PRO A 79 -29.40 -14.12 31.59
C PRO A 79 -30.65 -14.35 30.75
N ARG A 80 -31.55 -13.36 30.66
CA ARG A 80 -32.84 -13.45 29.95
C ARG A 80 -32.80 -12.83 28.55
N ALA A 81 -31.66 -12.32 28.10
CA ALA A 81 -31.57 -11.71 26.79
C ALA A 81 -31.77 -12.74 25.67
N ARG A 82 -32.68 -12.42 24.73
CA ARG A 82 -33.14 -13.37 23.71
C ARG A 82 -32.04 -13.66 22.66
N PRO A 83 -31.89 -14.91 22.21
CA PRO A 83 -31.10 -15.22 21.01
C PRO A 83 -31.62 -14.45 19.78
N GLY A 84 -30.71 -14.04 18.88
CA GLY A 84 -31.05 -13.20 17.71
C GLY A 84 -31.21 -11.70 18.01
N ALA A 85 -31.09 -11.29 19.27
CA ALA A 85 -31.04 -9.89 19.66
C ALA A 85 -29.74 -9.21 19.18
N VAL A 86 -29.70 -7.87 19.29
CA VAL A 86 -28.57 -7.06 18.79
C VAL A 86 -27.23 -7.50 19.37
N GLY A 87 -27.17 -7.88 20.66
CA GLY A 87 -25.93 -8.32 21.29
C GLY A 87 -25.41 -9.69 20.84
N GLU A 88 -26.29 -10.66 20.58
CA GLU A 88 -25.88 -11.95 19.97
C GLU A 88 -25.34 -11.74 18.56
N LYS A 89 -26.04 -10.93 17.74
CA LYS A 89 -25.56 -10.53 16.41
C LYS A 89 -24.24 -9.76 16.47
N ALA A 90 -24.01 -8.99 17.53
CA ALA A 90 -22.74 -8.31 17.76
C ALA A 90 -21.62 -9.32 17.99
N ILE A 91 -21.84 -10.38 18.77
CA ILE A 91 -20.86 -11.49 18.94
C ILE A 91 -20.52 -12.11 17.58
N ARG A 92 -21.52 -12.49 16.78
CA ARG A 92 -21.28 -13.10 15.44
C ARG A 92 -20.46 -12.19 14.54
N ARG A 93 -20.79 -10.90 14.48
CA ARG A 93 -20.04 -9.91 13.70
C ARG A 93 -18.61 -9.71 14.19
N ILE A 94 -18.39 -9.74 15.52
CA ILE A 94 -17.03 -9.70 16.08
C ILE A 94 -16.21 -10.89 15.57
N LEU A 95 -16.80 -12.09 15.51
CA LEU A 95 -16.13 -13.28 14.97
C LEU A 95 -15.80 -13.14 13.47
N ASP A 96 -16.71 -12.58 12.67
CA ASP A 96 -16.44 -12.30 11.25
C ASP A 96 -15.27 -11.32 11.07
N TYR A 97 -15.20 -10.27 11.89
CA TYR A 97 -14.08 -9.32 11.86
C TYR A 97 -12.78 -9.97 12.35
N ALA A 98 -12.85 -10.82 13.38
CA ALA A 98 -11.72 -11.58 13.87
C ALA A 98 -11.16 -12.53 12.80
N ASP A 99 -12.01 -13.20 12.02
CA ASP A 99 -11.58 -14.09 10.93
C ASP A 99 -10.92 -13.31 9.77
N ARG A 100 -11.44 -12.12 9.46
CA ARG A 100 -10.81 -11.21 8.48
C ARG A 100 -9.41 -10.78 8.93
N ILE A 101 -9.21 -10.55 10.22
CA ILE A 101 -7.90 -10.22 10.80
C ILE A 101 -7.00 -11.45 10.78
N ALA A 102 -7.49 -12.62 11.22
CA ALA A 102 -6.74 -13.87 11.22
C ALA A 102 -6.24 -14.26 9.83
N SER A 103 -7.04 -14.04 8.78
CA SER A 103 -6.66 -14.32 7.40
C SER A 103 -5.51 -13.45 6.86
N ARG A 104 -5.16 -12.37 7.58
CA ARG A 104 -4.10 -11.42 7.22
C ARG A 104 -2.99 -11.32 8.29
N ALA A 105 -3.15 -12.05 9.39
CA ALA A 105 -2.18 -12.12 10.47
C ALA A 105 -1.08 -13.13 10.14
N LEU A 106 0.00 -13.10 10.93
CA LEU A 106 1.05 -14.12 10.86
C LEU A 106 0.48 -15.52 11.18
N PRO A 107 1.10 -16.62 10.72
CA PRO A 107 0.56 -17.96 10.90
C PRO A 107 0.24 -18.34 12.36
N GLU A 108 1.11 -17.98 13.30
CA GLU A 108 0.91 -18.25 14.74
C GLU A 108 -0.29 -17.48 15.30
N ASP A 109 -0.37 -16.18 15.00
CA ASP A 109 -1.48 -15.31 15.40
C ASP A 109 -2.80 -15.77 14.74
N SER A 110 -2.77 -16.15 13.46
CA SER A 110 -3.91 -16.66 12.71
C SER A 110 -4.50 -17.92 13.35
N TYR A 111 -3.64 -18.87 13.71
CA TYR A 111 -4.06 -20.12 14.37
C TYR A 111 -4.68 -19.85 15.73
N ALA A 112 -4.04 -19.01 16.56
CA ALA A 112 -4.55 -18.65 17.89
C ALA A 112 -5.91 -17.95 17.80
N ILE A 113 -6.07 -16.99 16.88
CA ILE A 113 -7.32 -16.27 16.67
C ILE A 113 -8.42 -17.23 16.20
N LYS A 114 -8.17 -18.09 15.19
CA LYS A 114 -9.17 -19.03 14.67
C LYS A 114 -9.64 -20.05 15.71
N ARG A 115 -8.74 -20.47 16.60
CA ARG A 115 -9.10 -21.30 17.74
C ARG A 115 -10.05 -20.57 18.69
N SER A 116 -9.71 -19.33 19.07
CA SER A 116 -10.55 -18.49 19.93
C SER A 116 -11.94 -18.25 19.31
N ILE A 117 -11.99 -17.99 18.00
CA ILE A 117 -13.25 -17.85 17.24
C ILE A 117 -14.13 -19.11 17.41
N SER A 118 -13.55 -20.28 17.20
CA SER A 118 -14.27 -21.56 17.28
C SER A 118 -14.81 -21.82 18.69
N GLU A 119 -14.01 -21.50 19.72
CA GLU A 119 -14.41 -21.65 21.13
C GLU A 119 -15.54 -20.67 21.51
N ILE A 120 -15.45 -19.41 21.10
CA ILE A 120 -16.50 -18.40 21.36
C ILE A 120 -17.78 -18.77 20.60
N GLN A 121 -17.67 -19.26 19.37
CA GLN A 121 -18.82 -19.71 18.58
C GLN A 121 -19.56 -20.85 19.29
N SER A 122 -18.83 -21.88 19.74
CA SER A 122 -19.42 -23.01 20.48
C SER A 122 -20.10 -22.57 21.79
N LEU A 123 -19.48 -21.67 22.55
CA LEU A 123 -20.09 -21.12 23.77
C LEU A 123 -21.36 -20.32 23.46
N THR A 124 -21.33 -19.49 22.42
CA THR A 124 -22.47 -18.67 21.99
C THR A 124 -23.64 -19.54 21.55
N ASP A 125 -23.36 -20.61 20.79
CA ASP A 125 -24.38 -21.58 20.34
C ASP A 125 -25.03 -22.29 21.54
N ALA A 126 -24.23 -22.77 22.50
CA ALA A 126 -24.74 -23.42 23.70
C ALA A 126 -25.60 -22.48 24.57
N ILE A 127 -25.19 -21.21 24.72
CA ILE A 127 -26.00 -20.20 25.43
C ILE A 127 -27.32 -19.98 24.70
N CYS A 128 -27.30 -19.83 23.38
CA CYS A 128 -28.51 -19.62 22.58
C CYS A 128 -29.48 -20.80 22.68
N GLU A 129 -28.97 -22.03 22.64
CA GLU A 129 -29.76 -23.25 22.78
C GLU A 129 -30.47 -23.30 24.15
N LEU A 130 -29.75 -23.07 25.24
CA LEU A 130 -30.33 -23.03 26.59
C LEU A 130 -31.40 -21.94 26.71
N ARG A 131 -31.13 -20.72 26.23
CA ARG A 131 -32.09 -19.60 26.30
C ARG A 131 -33.33 -19.86 25.45
N ASN A 132 -33.21 -20.52 24.30
CA ASN A 132 -34.35 -20.93 23.47
C ASN A 132 -35.22 -22.00 24.15
N GLN A 133 -34.61 -22.87 24.95
CA GLN A 133 -35.33 -23.87 25.76
C GLN A 133 -35.94 -23.28 27.05
N GLY A 134 -35.82 -21.97 27.27
CA GLY A 134 -36.27 -21.31 28.50
C GLY A 134 -35.39 -21.62 29.73
N ARG A 135 -34.19 -22.16 29.50
CA ARG A 135 -33.19 -22.48 30.53
C ARG A 135 -32.19 -21.33 30.66
N TYR A 136 -32.06 -20.81 31.88
CA TYR A 136 -31.24 -19.63 32.18
C TYR A 136 -30.09 -19.92 33.16
N ASP A 137 -29.78 -21.20 33.38
CA ASP A 137 -28.64 -21.71 34.14
C ASP A 137 -27.32 -21.69 33.34
N ASN A 138 -27.14 -20.67 32.49
CA ASN A 138 -26.00 -20.54 31.56
C ASN A 138 -24.96 -19.48 31.99
N GLU A 139 -25.05 -18.97 33.23
CA GLU A 139 -24.21 -17.90 33.73
C GLU A 139 -22.71 -18.22 33.59
N GLY A 140 -22.29 -19.45 33.93
CA GLY A 140 -20.89 -19.86 33.77
C GLY A 140 -20.41 -19.86 32.31
N LEU A 141 -21.27 -20.28 31.37
CA LEU A 141 -20.96 -20.23 29.93
C LEU A 141 -20.89 -18.78 29.44
N ALA A 142 -21.81 -17.92 29.90
CA ALA A 142 -21.85 -16.52 29.53
C ALA A 142 -20.62 -15.75 30.04
N VAL A 143 -20.20 -15.99 31.28
CA VAL A 143 -18.97 -15.43 31.85
C VAL A 143 -17.74 -15.90 31.09
N SER A 144 -17.64 -17.19 30.76
CA SER A 144 -16.53 -17.74 29.97
C SER A 144 -16.47 -17.12 28.57
N CYS A 145 -17.61 -17.00 27.90
CA CYS A 145 -17.73 -16.38 26.59
C CYS A 145 -17.33 -14.89 26.64
N ALA A 146 -17.78 -14.16 27.66
CA ALA A 146 -17.44 -12.76 27.86
C ALA A 146 -15.94 -12.56 28.09
N GLN A 147 -15.31 -13.45 28.85
CA GLN A 147 -13.87 -13.41 29.10
C GLN A 147 -13.08 -13.66 27.82
N LYS A 148 -13.44 -14.68 27.03
CA LYS A 148 -12.80 -14.96 25.74
C LYS A 148 -12.98 -13.83 24.72
N LEU A 149 -14.13 -13.18 24.69
CA LEU A 149 -14.35 -11.99 23.84
C LEU A 149 -13.44 -10.83 24.24
N LYS A 150 -13.23 -10.61 25.55
CA LYS A 150 -12.30 -9.59 26.06
C LYS A 150 -10.85 -9.92 25.71
N GLU A 151 -10.44 -11.18 25.81
CA GLU A 151 -9.09 -11.64 25.43
C GLU A 151 -8.86 -11.54 23.92
N LEU A 152 -9.88 -11.84 23.11
CA LEU A 152 -9.81 -11.74 21.66
C LEU A 152 -9.70 -10.27 21.20
N VAL A 153 -10.65 -9.42 21.60
CA VAL A 153 -10.78 -8.03 21.09
C VAL A 153 -9.87 -7.04 21.83
N GLY A 154 -9.58 -7.32 23.09
CA GLY A 154 -8.92 -6.40 24.01
C GLY A 154 -9.92 -5.46 24.70
N THR A 155 -9.50 -4.90 25.83
CA THR A 155 -10.26 -3.92 26.61
C THR A 155 -9.46 -2.63 26.76
N LYS A 156 -10.01 -1.63 27.46
CA LYS A 156 -9.27 -0.40 27.76
C LYS A 156 -8.02 -0.63 28.63
N HIS A 157 -7.95 -1.75 29.34
CA HIS A 157 -6.92 -2.03 30.36
C HIS A 157 -6.04 -3.24 30.03
N SER A 158 -6.30 -3.94 28.92
CA SER A 158 -5.58 -5.15 28.52
C SER A 158 -5.59 -5.27 27.00
N SER A 159 -4.41 -5.49 26.42
CA SER A 159 -4.29 -5.80 24.98
C SER A 159 -4.97 -7.14 24.69
N GLY A 160 -5.54 -7.26 23.50
CA GLY A 160 -6.17 -8.48 23.04
C GLY A 160 -5.38 -9.10 21.89
N MET A 161 -5.74 -10.34 21.55
CA MET A 161 -5.13 -11.08 20.44
C MET A 161 -5.23 -10.33 19.10
N LEU A 162 -6.36 -9.67 18.82
CA LEU A 162 -6.55 -8.92 17.57
C LEU A 162 -5.65 -7.67 17.46
N PRO A 163 -5.56 -6.79 18.48
CA PRO A 163 -4.55 -5.72 18.52
C PRO A 163 -3.10 -6.22 18.39
N ASP A 164 -2.75 -7.31 19.07
CA ASP A 164 -1.38 -7.83 19.07
C ASP A 164 -1.02 -8.40 17.69
N ALA A 165 -1.92 -9.15 17.06
CA ALA A 165 -1.75 -9.64 15.69
C ALA A 165 -1.62 -8.51 14.67
N LEU A 166 -2.35 -7.41 14.85
CA LEU A 166 -2.22 -6.22 14.00
C LEU A 166 -0.85 -5.55 14.19
N MET A 167 -0.40 -5.43 15.43
CA MET A 167 0.92 -4.87 15.75
C MET A 167 2.06 -5.74 15.21
N ASN A 168 1.92 -7.06 15.27
CA ASN A 168 2.86 -8.03 14.72
C ASN A 168 2.87 -7.98 13.18
N ALA A 169 1.70 -7.92 12.54
CA ALA A 169 1.57 -7.77 11.09
C ALA A 169 2.18 -6.45 10.59
N HIS A 170 2.03 -5.37 11.36
CA HIS A 170 2.66 -4.08 11.08
C HIS A 170 4.18 -4.14 11.25
N ARG A 171 4.68 -4.68 12.37
CA ARG A 171 6.13 -4.82 12.63
C ARG A 171 6.84 -5.73 11.63
N MET A 172 6.16 -6.75 11.09
CA MET A 172 6.76 -7.71 10.19
C MET A 172 6.65 -7.34 8.71
N GLY A 173 6.02 -6.21 8.36
CA GLY A 173 6.14 -5.58 7.04
C GLY A 173 5.20 -6.10 5.95
N GLY A 174 3.97 -6.49 6.28
CA GLY A 174 2.82 -6.67 5.37
C GLY A 174 2.96 -7.71 4.24
N ALA A 175 1.87 -8.42 3.90
CA ALA A 175 1.86 -9.41 2.81
C ALA A 175 2.00 -8.83 1.37
N ASN A 176 2.42 -7.55 1.25
CA ASN A 176 2.53 -6.81 -0.01
C ASN A 176 3.96 -6.28 -0.20
N PRO A 177 4.50 -6.34 -1.44
CA PRO A 177 5.80 -5.75 -1.74
C PRO A 177 5.85 -4.25 -1.44
N ALA A 178 6.97 -3.78 -0.92
CA ALA A 178 7.25 -2.37 -0.67
C ALA A 178 7.17 -1.54 -1.97
N HIS A 179 6.87 -0.25 -1.87
CA HIS A 179 6.80 0.65 -3.03
C HIS A 179 8.17 1.21 -3.41
N THR A 180 9.12 1.28 -2.47
CA THR A 180 10.49 1.75 -2.73
C THR A 180 11.40 0.60 -3.17
N ALA A 181 12.39 0.91 -4.02
CA ALA A 181 13.40 -0.07 -4.44
C ALA A 181 14.21 -0.60 -3.23
N ALA A 182 14.52 0.27 -2.26
CA ALA A 182 15.22 -0.12 -1.03
C ALA A 182 14.39 -1.06 -0.16
N GLY A 183 13.10 -0.78 0.03
CA GLY A 183 12.21 -1.66 0.80
C GLY A 183 11.99 -3.01 0.12
N ARG A 184 11.90 -3.05 -1.21
CA ARG A 184 11.80 -4.32 -1.97
C ARG A 184 13.07 -5.15 -1.83
N LEU A 185 14.24 -4.52 -1.87
CA LEU A 185 15.51 -5.18 -1.61
C LEU A 185 15.54 -5.77 -0.20
N GLU A 186 15.12 -5.01 0.81
CA GLU A 186 15.07 -5.50 2.20
C GLU A 186 14.15 -6.70 2.35
N GLN A 187 12.94 -6.65 1.78
CA GLN A 187 12.00 -7.78 1.78
C GLN A 187 12.57 -9.02 1.08
N ALA A 188 13.24 -8.84 -0.07
CA ALA A 188 13.89 -9.92 -0.78
C ALA A 188 15.05 -10.55 0.03
N LEU A 189 15.94 -9.72 0.60
CA LEU A 189 17.05 -10.18 1.43
C LEU A 189 16.56 -10.91 2.67
N ARG A 190 15.49 -10.42 3.29
CA ARG A 190 14.87 -11.05 4.46
C ARG A 190 14.35 -12.46 4.15
N TRP A 191 13.70 -12.66 3.01
CA TRP A 191 13.29 -14.00 2.57
C TRP A 191 14.52 -14.93 2.38
N LEU A 192 15.60 -14.39 1.81
CA LEU A 192 16.84 -15.15 1.64
C LEU A 192 17.54 -15.47 2.97
N ASP A 193 17.44 -14.60 3.98
CA ASP A 193 18.05 -14.75 5.31
C ASP A 193 17.30 -15.73 6.23
N ASN A 194 16.03 -16.04 5.93
CA ASN A 194 15.18 -16.87 6.79
C ASN A 194 14.69 -18.14 6.08
N PRO A 195 15.56 -19.15 5.83
CA PRO A 195 15.16 -20.41 5.21
C PRO A 195 14.05 -21.12 6.01
N GLY A 196 13.00 -21.55 5.31
CA GLY A 196 11.90 -22.34 5.89
C GLY A 196 10.81 -21.53 6.61
N ILE A 197 10.95 -20.19 6.69
CA ILE A 197 9.87 -19.32 7.13
C ILE A 197 9.02 -18.95 5.91
N ASP A 198 7.73 -19.29 5.95
CA ASP A 198 6.78 -18.89 4.91
C ASP A 198 6.42 -17.41 5.06
N ASP A 199 6.84 -16.59 4.10
CA ASP A 199 6.55 -15.16 4.01
C ASP A 199 5.33 -14.85 3.13
N GLY A 200 4.57 -15.88 2.71
CA GLY A 200 3.45 -15.74 1.79
C GLY A 200 3.88 -15.38 0.37
N GLY A 201 5.13 -15.67 -0.02
CA GLY A 201 5.71 -15.32 -1.31
C GLY A 201 6.01 -13.84 -1.47
N LEU A 202 6.21 -13.12 -0.37
CA LEU A 202 6.50 -11.69 -0.37
C LEU A 202 7.86 -11.38 -1.00
N GLY A 203 8.93 -12.06 -0.57
CA GLY A 203 10.28 -11.87 -1.08
C GLY A 203 10.37 -12.15 -2.58
N LEU A 204 9.71 -13.21 -3.04
CA LEU A 204 9.59 -13.54 -4.48
C LEU A 204 8.87 -12.44 -5.27
N ARG A 205 7.75 -11.92 -4.75
CA ARG A 205 7.03 -10.81 -5.39
C ARG A 205 7.86 -9.52 -5.40
N ALA A 206 8.58 -9.21 -4.32
CA ALA A 206 9.48 -8.06 -4.24
C ALA A 206 10.62 -8.13 -5.28
N MET A 207 11.27 -9.29 -5.43
CA MET A 207 12.30 -9.49 -6.46
C MET A 207 11.74 -9.32 -7.87
N LYS A 208 10.57 -9.88 -8.16
CA LYS A 208 9.92 -9.72 -9.49
C LYS A 208 9.71 -8.24 -9.82
N LEU A 209 9.13 -7.47 -8.90
CA LEU A 209 8.92 -6.03 -9.10
C LEU A 209 10.24 -5.27 -9.29
N MET A 210 11.31 -5.65 -8.58
CA MET A 210 12.64 -5.06 -8.81
C MET A 210 13.16 -5.34 -10.23
N THR A 211 13.04 -6.57 -10.72
CA THR A 211 13.47 -6.90 -12.10
C THR A 211 12.59 -6.24 -13.16
N GLU A 212 11.30 -6.02 -12.89
CA GLU A 212 10.40 -5.29 -13.79
C GLU A 212 10.78 -3.81 -13.90
N ASP A 213 11.07 -3.14 -12.78
CA ASP A 213 11.54 -1.75 -12.79
C ASP A 213 12.90 -1.62 -13.48
N ALA A 214 13.81 -2.55 -13.23
CA ALA A 214 15.08 -2.62 -13.93
C ALA A 214 14.91 -2.75 -15.46
N ARG A 215 13.98 -3.60 -15.93
CA ARG A 215 13.69 -3.72 -17.37
C ARG A 215 13.12 -2.43 -17.96
N ARG A 216 12.25 -1.73 -17.23
CA ARG A 216 11.74 -0.41 -17.67
C ARG A 216 12.85 0.62 -17.77
N LEU A 217 13.81 0.59 -16.84
CA LEU A 217 14.99 1.45 -16.88
C LEU A 217 15.88 1.13 -18.10
N ALA A 218 16.01 -0.16 -18.44
CA ALA A 218 16.88 -0.65 -19.51
C ALA A 218 16.60 -0.05 -20.89
N ASP A 219 15.35 0.31 -21.18
CA ASP A 219 14.95 0.87 -22.48
C ASP A 219 15.53 2.26 -22.76
N ARG A 220 16.03 2.94 -21.72
CA ARG A 220 16.58 4.30 -21.81
C ARG A 220 18.11 4.32 -21.68
N LEU A 221 18.76 3.16 -21.66
CA LEU A 221 20.21 3.03 -21.48
C LEU A 221 20.94 2.83 -22.81
N ASN A 222 22.24 3.13 -22.79
CA ASN A 222 23.13 2.73 -23.88
C ASN A 222 23.17 1.19 -24.02
N PRO A 223 23.57 0.66 -25.20
CA PRO A 223 23.53 -0.79 -25.46
C PRO A 223 24.31 -1.65 -24.46
N GLN A 224 25.42 -1.15 -23.93
CA GLN A 224 26.28 -1.87 -22.99
C GLN A 224 25.61 -2.03 -21.63
N ASP A 225 25.16 -0.91 -21.04
CA ASP A 225 24.50 -0.89 -19.74
C ASP A 225 23.15 -1.61 -19.80
N ARG A 226 22.41 -1.47 -20.92
CA ARG A 226 21.19 -2.24 -21.19
C ARG A 226 21.45 -3.73 -21.16
N SER A 227 22.48 -4.21 -21.85
CA SER A 227 22.81 -5.63 -21.89
C SER A 227 23.20 -6.15 -20.50
N HIS A 228 23.97 -5.38 -19.73
CA HIS A 228 24.36 -5.75 -18.38
C HIS A 228 23.14 -5.83 -17.43
N LEU A 229 22.27 -4.83 -17.45
CA LEU A 229 21.06 -4.77 -16.61
C LEU A 229 20.10 -5.93 -16.90
N LEU A 230 19.85 -6.22 -18.17
CA LEU A 230 18.99 -7.33 -18.58
C LEU A 230 19.61 -8.70 -18.23
N GLY A 231 20.93 -8.80 -18.27
CA GLY A 231 21.67 -9.97 -17.79
C GLY A 231 21.43 -10.21 -16.29
N LEU A 232 21.58 -9.17 -15.46
CA LEU A 232 21.30 -9.26 -14.02
C LEU A 232 19.85 -9.67 -13.73
N CYS A 233 18.88 -9.08 -14.43
CA CYS A 233 17.47 -9.44 -14.27
C CYS A 233 17.22 -10.93 -14.59
N SER A 234 17.83 -11.43 -15.66
CA SER A 234 17.66 -12.82 -16.11
C SER A 234 18.30 -13.81 -15.12
N ASP A 235 19.46 -13.48 -14.57
CA ASP A 235 20.12 -14.29 -13.55
C ASP A 235 19.32 -14.32 -12.24
N ILE A 236 18.81 -13.17 -11.79
CA ILE A 236 17.97 -13.08 -10.59
C ILE A 236 16.71 -13.93 -10.75
N ASP A 237 15.98 -13.79 -11.86
CA ASP A 237 14.77 -14.58 -12.09
C ASP A 237 15.06 -16.08 -12.15
N ARG A 238 16.15 -16.48 -12.82
CA ARG A 238 16.55 -17.89 -12.89
C ARG A 238 16.83 -18.44 -11.50
N LEU A 239 17.66 -17.77 -10.72
CA LEU A 239 18.05 -18.20 -9.37
C LEU A 239 16.85 -18.19 -8.41
N ALA A 240 15.99 -17.16 -8.47
CA ALA A 240 14.81 -17.05 -7.62
C ALA A 240 13.81 -18.19 -7.89
N ASN A 241 13.58 -18.52 -9.16
CA ASN A 241 12.72 -19.65 -9.54
C ASN A 241 13.33 -21.00 -9.12
N GLN A 242 14.65 -21.17 -9.25
CA GLN A 242 15.36 -22.38 -8.80
C GLN A 242 15.24 -22.56 -7.28
N LEU A 243 15.47 -21.49 -6.51
CA LEU A 243 15.34 -21.53 -5.05
C LEU A 243 13.90 -21.82 -4.63
N ALA A 244 12.92 -21.16 -5.25
CA ALA A 244 11.50 -21.39 -4.96
C ALA A 244 11.05 -22.83 -5.27
N ASP A 245 11.64 -23.49 -6.27
CA ASP A 245 11.38 -24.90 -6.55
C ASP A 245 12.00 -25.82 -5.49
N LEU A 246 13.24 -25.55 -5.07
CA LEU A 246 13.90 -26.29 -3.99
C LEU A 246 13.14 -26.18 -2.67
N GLU A 247 12.67 -24.97 -2.31
CA GLU A 247 11.85 -24.76 -1.12
C GLU A 247 10.53 -25.53 -1.18
N ARG A 248 9.82 -25.49 -2.32
CA ARG A 248 8.57 -26.25 -2.53
C ARG A 248 8.76 -27.77 -2.41
N ARG A 249 9.94 -28.27 -2.75
CA ARG A 249 10.32 -29.69 -2.64
C ARG A 249 10.83 -30.07 -1.24
N GLY A 250 10.85 -29.14 -0.28
CA GLY A 250 11.41 -29.37 1.05
C GLY A 250 12.94 -29.45 1.08
N LEU A 251 13.62 -29.06 0.00
CA LEU A 251 15.07 -29.06 -0.16
C LEU A 251 15.70 -27.68 0.09
N GLY A 252 14.95 -26.76 0.71
CA GLY A 252 15.36 -25.37 0.95
C GLY A 252 16.55 -25.18 1.92
N ASN A 253 16.93 -26.23 2.65
CA ASN A 253 18.07 -26.24 3.59
C ASN A 253 19.31 -26.96 3.05
N THR A 254 19.29 -27.37 1.78
CA THR A 254 20.44 -28.05 1.16
C THR A 254 21.62 -27.07 0.95
N PRO A 255 22.87 -27.58 0.86
CA PRO A 255 24.02 -26.76 0.48
C PRO A 255 23.82 -26.04 -0.86
N GLU A 256 23.11 -26.66 -1.79
CA GLU A 256 22.73 -26.08 -3.08
C GLU A 256 21.79 -24.87 -2.89
N ALA A 257 20.72 -25.03 -2.10
CA ALA A 257 19.80 -23.92 -1.80
C ALA A 257 20.51 -22.75 -1.11
N ASN A 258 21.44 -23.04 -0.19
CA ASN A 258 22.25 -22.02 0.48
C ASN A 258 23.20 -21.30 -0.48
N ALA A 259 23.80 -22.02 -1.43
CA ALA A 259 24.63 -21.42 -2.48
C ALA A 259 23.80 -20.48 -3.39
N ILE A 260 22.60 -20.90 -3.79
CA ILE A 260 21.69 -20.08 -4.59
C ILE A 260 21.26 -18.83 -3.82
N ARG A 261 20.94 -18.95 -2.52
CA ARG A 261 20.62 -17.78 -1.66
C ARG A 261 21.74 -16.76 -1.67
N GLN A 262 22.98 -17.21 -1.49
CA GLN A 262 24.11 -16.29 -1.46
C GLN A 262 24.33 -15.60 -2.81
N GLN A 263 24.24 -16.35 -3.91
CA GLN A 263 24.31 -15.77 -5.26
C GLN A 263 23.19 -14.76 -5.51
N LEU A 264 21.96 -15.04 -5.06
CA LEU A 264 20.83 -14.11 -5.15
C LEU A 264 21.08 -12.83 -4.35
N LYS A 265 21.58 -12.93 -3.11
CA LYS A 265 21.88 -11.74 -2.29
C LYS A 265 22.87 -10.83 -2.98
N ASP A 266 23.93 -11.41 -3.55
CA ASP A 266 24.98 -10.66 -4.24
C ASP A 266 24.43 -10.01 -5.51
N LYS A 267 23.66 -10.74 -6.31
CA LYS A 267 23.03 -10.23 -7.54
C LYS A 267 21.98 -9.15 -7.29
N LEU A 268 21.18 -9.28 -6.22
CA LEU A 268 20.19 -8.27 -5.85
C LEU A 268 20.84 -6.96 -5.39
N ARG A 269 21.95 -7.03 -4.65
CA ARG A 269 22.74 -5.86 -4.27
C ARG A 269 23.38 -5.21 -5.50
N GLU A 270 23.98 -6.01 -6.37
CA GLU A 270 24.55 -5.56 -7.65
C GLU A 270 23.49 -4.83 -8.50
N LEU A 271 22.28 -5.40 -8.62
CA LEU A 271 21.16 -4.78 -9.33
C LEU A 271 20.77 -3.44 -8.70
N ALA A 272 20.61 -3.39 -7.37
CA ALA A 272 20.21 -2.19 -6.66
C ALA A 272 21.24 -1.06 -6.80
N ASP A 273 22.52 -1.38 -6.63
CA ASP A 273 23.62 -0.41 -6.76
C ASP A 273 23.73 0.11 -8.20
N PHE A 274 23.58 -0.77 -9.19
CA PHE A 274 23.64 -0.40 -10.59
C PHE A 274 22.45 0.49 -11.00
N MET A 275 21.22 0.14 -10.59
CA MET A 275 20.04 0.99 -10.81
C MET A 275 20.20 2.36 -10.15
N LYS A 276 20.70 2.41 -8.91
CA LYS A 276 20.93 3.66 -8.18
C LYS A 276 21.93 4.55 -8.92
N LYS A 277 23.03 3.98 -9.42
CA LYS A 277 24.05 4.70 -10.19
C LYS A 277 23.43 5.32 -11.45
N ILE A 278 22.74 4.52 -12.27
CA ILE A 278 22.10 4.99 -13.50
C ILE A 278 21.13 6.14 -13.22
N LEU A 279 20.27 5.98 -12.22
CA LEU A 279 19.30 7.01 -11.87
C LEU A 279 19.99 8.30 -11.40
N THR A 280 21.12 8.18 -10.71
CA THR A 280 21.89 9.34 -10.23
C THR A 280 22.54 10.08 -11.40
N ASP A 281 23.21 9.34 -12.30
CA ASP A 281 23.84 9.91 -13.49
C ASP A 281 22.81 10.63 -14.38
N ARG A 282 21.62 10.02 -14.52
CA ARG A 282 20.53 10.61 -15.27
C ARG A 282 19.95 11.87 -14.62
N VAL A 283 19.71 11.86 -13.31
CA VAL A 283 19.21 13.06 -12.61
C VAL A 283 20.21 14.21 -12.78
N VAL A 284 21.51 13.94 -12.78
CA VAL A 284 22.52 14.97 -13.05
C VAL A 284 22.39 15.52 -14.47
N GLU A 285 22.13 14.68 -15.47
CA GLU A 285 21.94 15.10 -16.87
C GLU A 285 20.62 15.87 -17.07
N ASP A 286 19.50 15.30 -16.63
CA ASP A 286 18.15 15.85 -16.82
C ASP A 286 17.96 17.19 -16.06
N PHE A 287 18.64 17.35 -14.92
CA PHE A 287 18.58 18.59 -14.10
C PHE A 287 19.78 19.53 -14.29
N ALA A 288 20.69 19.23 -15.23
CA ALA A 288 21.85 20.09 -15.50
C ALA A 288 21.44 21.52 -15.91
N ASP A 289 20.36 21.66 -16.68
CA ASP A 289 19.84 22.95 -17.11
C ASP A 289 18.31 22.99 -17.23
N ILE A 290 17.68 23.31 -16.11
CA ILE A 290 16.24 23.52 -16.04
C ILE A 290 15.80 24.93 -16.47
N THR A 291 16.74 25.85 -16.72
CA THR A 291 16.41 27.28 -16.86
C THR A 291 16.46 27.78 -18.30
N THR A 292 17.35 27.25 -19.13
CA THR A 292 17.55 27.74 -20.49
C THR A 292 16.32 27.55 -21.37
N PRO A 293 15.63 26.39 -21.39
CA PRO A 293 14.40 26.23 -22.18
C PRO A 293 13.32 27.24 -21.76
N LEU A 294 13.19 27.51 -20.45
CA LEU A 294 12.24 28.50 -19.94
C LEU A 294 12.63 29.94 -20.34
N LYS A 295 13.91 30.30 -20.26
CA LYS A 295 14.41 31.61 -20.72
C LYS A 295 14.15 31.81 -22.20
N GLN A 296 14.46 30.81 -23.02
CA GLN A 296 14.20 30.86 -24.47
C GLN A 296 12.71 30.96 -24.79
N PHE A 297 11.85 30.31 -24.01
CA PHE A 297 10.40 30.47 -24.12
C PHE A 297 9.96 31.90 -23.77
N VAL A 298 10.45 32.47 -22.66
CA VAL A 298 10.15 33.85 -22.25
C VAL A 298 10.63 34.85 -23.31
N GLU A 299 11.84 34.67 -23.85
CA GLU A 299 12.36 35.48 -24.95
C GLU A 299 11.48 35.39 -26.20
N ALA A 300 10.98 34.19 -26.54
CA ALA A 300 10.08 34.00 -27.68
C ALA A 300 8.70 34.65 -27.47
N VAL A 301 8.17 34.65 -26.24
CA VAL A 301 6.93 35.37 -25.88
C VAL A 301 7.10 36.89 -26.08
N HIS A 302 8.25 37.43 -25.67
CA HIS A 302 8.56 38.86 -25.74
C HIS A 302 9.15 39.32 -27.07
N ALA A 303 9.25 38.45 -28.08
CA ALA A 303 9.74 38.81 -29.40
C ALA A 303 8.96 40.00 -29.99
N GLU A 304 9.61 40.83 -30.82
CA GLU A 304 8.96 41.97 -31.44
C GLU A 304 7.82 41.54 -32.39
N PRO A 305 6.75 42.34 -32.55
CA PRO A 305 5.60 42.01 -33.42
C PRO A 305 5.98 41.69 -34.88
N HIS A 306 7.04 42.33 -35.37
CA HIS A 306 7.49 42.22 -36.76
C HIS A 306 8.71 41.29 -36.93
N ALA A 307 9.08 40.55 -35.88
CA ALA A 307 10.21 39.63 -35.95
C ALA A 307 9.94 38.51 -36.99
N PRO A 308 10.91 38.19 -37.86
CA PRO A 308 10.74 37.14 -38.85
C PRO A 308 10.51 35.79 -38.17
N ASN A 309 9.59 34.99 -38.70
CA ASN A 309 9.24 33.66 -38.20
C ASN A 309 8.86 33.61 -36.70
N ARG A 310 8.22 34.66 -36.17
CA ARG A 310 7.84 34.76 -34.75
C ARG A 310 7.00 33.58 -34.27
N GLU A 311 5.93 33.23 -34.99
CA GLU A 311 5.02 32.13 -34.58
C GLU A 311 5.71 30.76 -34.62
N GLY A 312 6.54 30.50 -35.63
CA GLY A 312 7.32 29.25 -35.71
C GLY A 312 8.35 29.14 -34.59
N ASN A 313 9.12 30.20 -34.34
CA ASN A 313 10.08 30.23 -33.23
C ASN A 313 9.37 30.05 -31.87
N PHE A 314 8.22 30.69 -31.67
CA PHE A 314 7.42 30.51 -30.46
C PHE A 314 6.97 29.04 -30.29
N ALA A 315 6.42 28.41 -31.32
CA ALA A 315 5.99 27.01 -31.28
C ALA A 315 7.14 26.03 -30.98
N ASP A 316 8.32 26.29 -31.54
CA ASP A 316 9.52 25.50 -31.29
C ASP A 316 10.00 25.63 -29.83
N LYS A 317 10.03 26.86 -29.29
CA LYS A 317 10.43 27.11 -27.90
C LYS A 317 9.41 26.60 -26.88
N VAL A 318 8.12 26.67 -27.19
CA VAL A 318 7.03 26.05 -26.43
C VAL A 318 7.26 24.54 -26.33
N SER A 319 7.49 23.88 -27.47
CA SER A 319 7.72 22.43 -27.51
C SER A 319 8.97 22.02 -26.72
N ALA A 320 10.03 22.82 -26.78
CA ALA A 320 11.25 22.58 -26.00
C ALA A 320 11.01 22.72 -24.48
N ALA A 321 10.26 23.74 -24.05
CA ALA A 321 9.91 23.94 -22.65
C ALA A 321 9.01 22.80 -22.10
N PHE A 322 8.00 22.37 -22.86
CA PHE A 322 7.10 21.29 -22.44
C PHE A 322 7.73 19.90 -22.44
N ARG A 323 8.70 19.62 -23.34
CA ARG A 323 9.46 18.35 -23.30
C ARG A 323 10.25 18.19 -22.01
N MET A 324 10.73 19.29 -21.44
CA MET A 324 11.40 19.29 -20.15
C MET A 324 10.42 18.90 -19.02
N GLU A 325 9.20 19.43 -19.05
CA GLU A 325 8.16 19.13 -18.06
C GLU A 325 7.70 17.65 -18.11
N ILE A 326 7.57 17.06 -19.30
CA ILE A 326 7.20 15.65 -19.47
C ILE A 326 8.37 14.71 -19.15
N GLY A 327 9.62 15.12 -19.43
CA GLY A 327 10.82 14.37 -19.07
C GLY A 327 11.07 14.27 -17.56
N LEU A 328 10.56 15.24 -16.80
CA LEU A 328 10.68 15.33 -15.34
C LEU A 328 9.61 14.53 -14.56
N ILE A 329 8.55 14.05 -15.24
CA ILE A 329 7.41 13.33 -14.61
C ILE A 329 7.60 11.80 -14.62
N PHE A 330 8.72 11.28 -15.15
CA PHE A 330 8.97 9.82 -15.26
C PHE A 330 10.28 9.33 -14.64
#